data_AF-A0A7S1XIV3-F1
#
_entry.id   AF-A0A7S1XIV3-F1
#
_cell.length_a   1.000
_cell.length_b   1.000
_cell.length_c   1.000
_cell.angle_alpha   90.00
_cell.angle_beta   90.00
_cell.angle_gamma   90.00
#
_symmetry.space_group_name_H-M   'P 1'
#
loop_
_entity.id
_entity.type
_entity.pdbx_description
1 polymer ?
#
loop_
_entity_poly.entity_id
_entity_poly.type
_entity_poly.pdbx_seq_one_letter_code
_entity_poly.pdbx_strand_id
1 'polypeptide(L)'
;MLVCNIQGGTGNSIKIDHLHEGLKLGMEAEVEKFSEGLQRNAVYKKSLSLKKLPKYLCVQFMRFFWKATPNSRDHPNGVKCKIMRPVSFPEVLDVFPFCASDLQERMKVYRDVEDDGILDGGAAAAEEKKEGEAEAGGEEMEVVDDELKAAMAMSMPPVDAGPGLPDDFKGNYELFGVVTHKGREADAGHYIGWVRQEGDQWLVFDDDHVEEVNTEAILNLKGGGDWHMAYLAFYRARGALYYPP
;
A
#
# COMPACT_ATOMS: atom_id res chain seq x y z
N MET A 1 -8.90 4.60 7.25
CA MET A 1 -8.85 3.42 6.37
C MET A 1 -8.72 3.92 4.95
N LEU A 2 -7.73 3.45 4.19
CA LEU A 2 -7.60 3.78 2.78
C LEU A 2 -8.40 2.79 1.94
N VAL A 3 -8.89 3.28 0.81
CA VAL A 3 -9.76 2.51 -0.08
C VAL A 3 -9.04 2.33 -1.41
N CYS A 4 -8.81 1.07 -1.79
CA CYS A 4 -8.34 0.69 -3.11
C CYS A 4 -9.56 0.45 -3.99
N ASN A 5 -9.89 1.45 -4.83
CA ASN A 5 -10.95 1.34 -5.81
C ASN A 5 -10.47 0.48 -6.98
N ILE A 6 -11.19 -0.60 -7.28
CA ILE A 6 -10.86 -1.50 -8.37
C ILE A 6 -11.81 -1.22 -9.52
N GLN A 7 -11.24 -0.78 -10.65
CA GLN A 7 -11.96 -0.60 -11.90
C GLN A 7 -11.26 -1.38 -13.02
N GLY A 8 -12.04 -1.75 -14.04
CA GLY A 8 -11.55 -2.50 -15.19
C GLY A 8 -12.51 -3.63 -15.56
N GLY A 9 -12.98 -3.60 -16.80
CA GLY A 9 -13.92 -4.54 -17.38
C GLY A 9 -14.05 -4.28 -18.88
N THR A 10 -14.75 -5.15 -19.61
CA THR A 10 -14.93 -5.03 -21.06
C THR A 10 -15.57 -3.67 -21.41
N GLY A 11 -14.81 -2.78 -22.05
CA GLY A 11 -15.26 -1.44 -22.46
C GLY A 11 -14.78 -0.26 -21.60
N ASN A 12 -14.06 -0.50 -20.48
CA ASN A 12 -13.45 0.57 -19.70
C ASN A 12 -12.00 0.84 -20.14
N SER A 13 -11.65 2.11 -20.32
CA SER A 13 -10.28 2.55 -20.64
C SER A 13 -9.33 2.48 -19.44
N ILE A 14 -9.87 2.62 -18.23
CA ILE A 14 -9.10 2.56 -16.98
C ILE A 14 -9.13 1.14 -16.44
N LYS A 15 -7.94 0.59 -16.25
CA LYS A 15 -7.70 -0.77 -15.79
C LYS A 15 -6.73 -0.69 -14.60
N ILE A 16 -7.21 -1.10 -13.43
CA ILE A 16 -6.39 -1.16 -12.21
C ILE A 16 -5.77 -2.56 -12.15
N ASP A 17 -4.44 -2.63 -12.16
CA ASP A 17 -3.65 -3.85 -11.98
C ASP A 17 -2.86 -3.81 -10.67
N HIS A 18 -2.55 -2.62 -10.16
CA HIS A 18 -1.71 -2.43 -8.97
C HIS A 18 -2.42 -1.61 -7.87
N LEU A 19 -2.11 -1.90 -6.61
CA LEU A 19 -2.69 -1.23 -5.45
C LEU A 19 -2.55 0.30 -5.51
N HIS A 20 -1.37 0.81 -5.91
CA HIS A 20 -1.11 2.25 -5.94
C HIS A 20 -2.07 3.01 -6.88
N GLU A 21 -2.44 2.41 -8.02
CA GLU A 21 -3.39 2.97 -8.97
C GLU A 21 -4.79 3.05 -8.35
N GLY A 22 -5.21 1.98 -7.66
CA GLY A 22 -6.49 1.92 -6.98
C GLY A 22 -6.61 2.87 -5.79
N LEU A 23 -5.50 3.11 -5.07
CA LEU A 23 -5.42 4.12 -4.01
C LEU A 23 -5.55 5.53 -4.58
N LYS A 24 -4.84 5.84 -5.67
CA LYS A 24 -4.95 7.13 -6.36
C LYS A 24 -6.38 7.40 -6.81
N LEU A 25 -7.03 6.40 -7.41
CA LEU A 25 -8.42 6.47 -7.82
C LEU A 25 -9.37 6.62 -6.61
N GLY A 26 -9.01 6.10 -5.44
CA GLY A 26 -9.76 6.29 -4.19
C GLY A 26 -9.67 7.71 -3.62
N MET A 27 -8.63 8.46 -3.98
CA MET A 27 -8.41 9.83 -3.50
C MET A 27 -9.07 10.90 -4.38
N GLU A 28 -9.36 10.56 -5.63
CA GLU A 28 -10.10 11.40 -6.56
C GLU A 28 -11.57 10.99 -6.61
N ALA A 29 -12.48 11.95 -6.50
CA ALA A 29 -13.92 11.71 -6.64
C ALA A 29 -14.60 12.86 -7.36
N GLU A 30 -15.64 12.56 -8.13
CA GLU A 30 -16.53 13.57 -8.70
C GLU A 30 -17.84 13.60 -7.91
N VAL A 31 -18.31 14.79 -7.58
CA VAL A 31 -19.56 14.98 -6.85
C VAL A 31 -20.38 16.05 -7.53
N GLU A 32 -21.61 15.72 -7.88
CA GLU A 32 -22.58 16.68 -8.39
C GLU A 32 -23.24 17.42 -7.21
N LYS A 33 -23.15 18.75 -7.23
CA LYS A 33 -23.80 19.61 -6.23
C LYS A 33 -24.38 20.84 -6.90
N PHE A 34 -25.42 21.40 -6.29
CA PHE A 34 -25.91 22.70 -6.68
C PHE A 34 -24.83 23.77 -6.46
N SER A 35 -24.51 24.51 -7.51
CA SER A 35 -23.56 25.60 -7.50
C SER A 35 -24.31 26.91 -7.36
N GLU A 36 -24.13 27.62 -6.24
CA GLU A 36 -24.75 28.93 -6.03
C GLU A 36 -24.30 29.97 -7.07
N GLY A 37 -23.05 29.91 -7.53
CA GLY A 37 -22.54 30.83 -8.56
C GLY A 37 -23.14 30.58 -9.95
N LEU A 38 -23.44 29.32 -10.30
CA LEU A 38 -24.00 28.96 -11.62
C LEU A 38 -25.52 28.76 -11.58
N GLN A 39 -26.14 28.78 -10.40
CA GLN A 39 -27.56 28.51 -10.17
C GLN A 39 -28.05 27.20 -10.82
N ARG A 40 -27.19 26.17 -10.81
CA ARG A 40 -27.49 24.84 -11.35
C ARG A 40 -26.61 23.79 -10.69
N ASN A 41 -26.95 22.52 -10.88
CA ASN A 41 -26.03 21.45 -10.54
C ASN A 41 -24.77 21.52 -11.41
N ALA A 42 -23.63 21.36 -10.77
CA ALA A 42 -22.33 21.28 -11.41
C ALA A 42 -21.54 20.11 -10.81
N VAL A 43 -20.67 19.53 -11.63
CA VAL A 43 -19.77 18.46 -11.21
C VAL A 43 -18.52 19.10 -10.59
N TYR A 44 -18.24 18.75 -9.34
CA TYR A 44 -17.05 19.17 -8.61
C TYR A 44 -16.06 18.02 -8.53
N LYS A 45 -14.78 18.30 -8.79
CA LYS A 45 -13.68 17.36 -8.56
C LYS A 45 -13.16 17.52 -7.14
N LYS A 46 -13.23 16.45 -6.36
CA LYS A 46 -12.66 16.31 -5.03
C LYS A 46 -11.33 15.56 -5.14
N SER A 47 -10.29 16.11 -4.53
CA SER A 47 -8.99 15.45 -4.37
C SER A 47 -8.65 15.40 -2.89
N LEU A 48 -8.19 14.24 -2.41
CA LEU A 48 -7.78 13.99 -1.04
C LEU A 48 -6.27 13.73 -0.97
N SER A 49 -5.63 14.17 0.10
CA SER A 49 -4.22 13.90 0.39
C SER A 49 -4.02 13.62 1.88
N LEU A 50 -2.95 12.88 2.20
CA LEU A 50 -2.63 12.48 3.58
C LEU A 50 -1.79 13.56 4.26
N LYS A 51 -2.37 14.25 5.24
CA LYS A 51 -1.66 15.27 6.03
C LYS A 51 -0.89 14.70 7.21
N LYS A 52 -1.38 13.59 7.77
CA LYS A 52 -0.77 12.84 8.88
C LYS A 52 -0.98 11.36 8.62
N LEU A 53 -0.04 10.56 9.11
CA LEU A 53 0.06 9.13 8.86
C LEU A 53 -0.09 8.34 10.18
N PRO A 54 -0.87 7.25 10.21
CA PRO A 54 -1.02 6.40 11.40
C PRO A 54 0.10 5.35 11.49
N LYS A 55 0.44 4.87 12.69
CA LYS A 55 1.38 3.73 12.86
C LYS A 55 0.96 2.47 12.10
N TYR A 56 -0.35 2.21 12.03
CA TYR A 56 -0.93 1.09 11.29
C TYR A 56 -1.91 1.60 10.23
N LEU A 57 -1.73 1.13 9.01
CA LEU A 57 -2.54 1.47 7.86
C LEU A 57 -3.39 0.26 7.45
N CYS A 58 -4.70 0.46 7.38
CA CYS A 58 -5.61 -0.53 6.82
C CYS A 58 -6.07 -0.06 5.44
N VAL A 59 -5.87 -0.94 4.45
CA VAL A 59 -6.27 -0.78 3.05
C VAL A 59 -7.41 -1.75 2.77
N GLN A 60 -8.54 -1.21 2.32
CA GLN A 60 -9.70 -2.00 1.90
C GLN A 60 -9.77 -2.10 0.38
N PHE A 61 -9.81 -3.33 -0.15
CA PHE A 61 -10.03 -3.58 -1.57
C PHE A 61 -11.53 -3.58 -1.86
N MET A 62 -12.00 -2.60 -2.63
CA MET A 62 -13.42 -2.48 -2.99
C MET A 62 -13.79 -3.48 -4.07
N ARG A 63 -13.92 -4.75 -3.67
CA ARG A 63 -14.26 -5.85 -4.57
C ARG A 63 -15.76 -6.06 -4.72
N PHE A 64 -16.59 -5.63 -3.78
CA PHE A 64 -18.03 -5.85 -3.87
C PHE A 64 -18.74 -4.62 -4.42
N PHE A 65 -19.62 -4.83 -5.40
CA PHE A 65 -20.42 -3.78 -5.99
C PHE A 65 -21.79 -4.29 -6.41
N TRP A 66 -22.74 -3.38 -6.51
CA TRP A 66 -24.05 -3.67 -7.08
C TRP A 66 -24.03 -3.39 -8.58
N LYS A 67 -24.43 -4.37 -9.38
CA LYS A 67 -24.60 -4.21 -10.83
C LYS A 67 -26.07 -4.21 -11.16
N ALA A 68 -26.58 -3.09 -11.69
CA ALA A 68 -27.94 -3.04 -12.21
C ALA A 68 -28.08 -3.97 -13.43
N THR A 69 -29.15 -4.76 -13.46
CA THR A 69 -29.43 -5.73 -14.54
C THR A 69 -30.90 -5.61 -14.99
N PRO A 70 -31.31 -4.45 -15.55
CA PRO A 70 -32.70 -4.19 -15.91
C PRO A 70 -33.25 -5.16 -16.97
N ASN A 71 -32.37 -5.76 -17.77
CA ASN A 71 -32.71 -6.73 -18.82
C ASN A 71 -32.63 -8.19 -18.35
N SER A 72 -32.27 -8.45 -17.09
CA SER A 72 -32.23 -9.81 -16.54
C SER A 72 -33.63 -10.23 -16.10
N ARG A 73 -34.07 -11.40 -16.55
CA ARG A 73 -35.37 -11.96 -16.17
C ARG A 73 -35.41 -12.38 -14.69
N ASP A 74 -34.30 -12.90 -14.19
CA ASP A 74 -34.24 -13.51 -12.85
C ASP A 74 -33.87 -12.47 -11.78
N HIS A 75 -33.16 -11.40 -12.18
CA HIS A 75 -32.73 -10.33 -11.27
C HIS A 75 -32.97 -8.95 -11.89
N PRO A 76 -34.23 -8.49 -12.02
CA PRO A 76 -34.55 -7.25 -12.72
C PRO A 76 -34.01 -5.99 -12.02
N ASN A 77 -33.83 -6.06 -10.69
CA ASN A 77 -33.37 -4.91 -9.90
C ASN A 77 -31.83 -4.77 -9.85
N GLY A 78 -31.09 -5.79 -10.28
CA GLY A 78 -29.63 -5.87 -10.13
C GLY A 78 -29.18 -7.07 -9.31
N VAL A 79 -27.86 -7.27 -9.30
CA VAL A 79 -27.17 -8.34 -8.58
C VAL A 79 -25.94 -7.79 -7.86
N LYS A 80 -25.63 -8.32 -6.68
CA LYS A 80 -24.33 -8.10 -6.06
C LYS A 80 -23.27 -8.88 -6.82
N CYS A 81 -22.12 -8.28 -7.05
CA CYS A 81 -21.02 -8.88 -7.77
C CYS A 81 -19.72 -8.70 -7.00
N LYS A 82 -18.82 -9.67 -7.13
CA LYS A 82 -17.44 -9.60 -6.65
C LYS A 82 -16.50 -9.38 -7.83
N ILE A 83 -15.62 -8.39 -7.72
CA ILE A 83 -14.56 -8.11 -8.67
C ILE A 83 -13.43 -9.11 -8.42
N MET A 84 -13.37 -10.11 -9.29
CA MET A 84 -12.41 -11.21 -9.25
C MET A 84 -11.07 -10.87 -9.90
N ARG A 85 -10.93 -9.64 -10.41
CA ARG A 85 -9.75 -9.17 -11.13
C ARG A 85 -8.50 -9.19 -10.24
N PRO A 86 -7.32 -9.59 -10.76
CA PRO A 86 -6.08 -9.50 -9.99
C PRO A 86 -5.73 -8.03 -9.75
N VAL A 87 -5.38 -7.71 -8.51
CA VAL A 87 -4.78 -6.43 -8.11
C VAL A 87 -3.60 -6.75 -7.24
N SER A 88 -2.39 -6.56 -7.76
CA SER A 88 -1.17 -6.82 -6.98
C SER A 88 -0.99 -5.76 -5.92
N PHE A 89 -0.54 -6.18 -4.74
CA PHE A 89 -0.18 -5.29 -3.64
C PHE A 89 1.25 -5.62 -3.21
N PRO A 90 2.07 -4.62 -2.90
CA PRO A 90 3.45 -4.85 -2.52
C PRO A 90 3.56 -5.26 -1.05
N GLU A 91 4.66 -5.94 -0.72
CA GLU A 91 5.06 -6.18 0.67
C GLU A 91 5.41 -4.86 1.37
N VAL A 92 6.14 -3.96 0.68
CA VAL A 92 6.43 -2.61 1.14
C VAL A 92 5.61 -1.61 0.34
N LEU A 93 4.66 -0.94 1.00
CA LEU A 93 3.85 0.13 0.44
C LEU A 93 4.50 1.48 0.71
N ASP A 94 4.84 2.20 -0.35
CA ASP A 94 5.24 3.60 -0.28
C ASP A 94 4.00 4.50 -0.38
N VAL A 95 3.72 5.27 0.67
CA VAL A 95 2.58 6.21 0.70
C VAL A 95 2.94 7.65 0.36
N PHE A 96 4.22 7.96 0.15
CA PHE A 96 4.68 9.32 -0.14
C PHE A 96 3.95 10.02 -1.29
N PRO A 97 3.66 9.36 -2.44
CA PRO A 97 2.93 10.01 -3.53
C PRO A 97 1.51 10.48 -3.17
N PHE A 98 0.96 9.98 -2.07
CA PHE A 98 -0.40 10.29 -1.60
C PHE A 98 -0.44 11.32 -0.48
N CYS A 99 0.71 11.73 0.04
CA CYS A 99 0.83 12.73 1.09
C CYS A 99 0.55 14.14 0.58
N ALA A 100 0.17 15.04 1.50
CA ALA A 100 0.10 16.46 1.22
C ALA A 100 1.50 17.02 0.91
N SER A 101 1.58 18.08 0.10
CA SER A 101 2.86 18.63 -0.38
C SER A 101 3.79 19.04 0.77
N ASP A 102 3.25 19.59 1.84
CA ASP A 102 4.03 19.98 3.02
C ASP A 102 4.65 18.76 3.73
N LEU A 103 3.94 17.64 3.78
CA LEU A 103 4.45 16.40 4.36
C LEU A 103 5.46 15.74 3.42
N GLN A 104 5.22 15.78 2.11
CA GLN A 104 6.18 15.30 1.10
C GLN A 104 7.51 16.06 1.21
N GLU A 105 7.49 17.39 1.30
CA GLU A 105 8.72 18.19 1.44
C GLU A 105 9.53 17.78 2.67
N ARG A 106 8.89 17.55 3.82
CA ARG A 106 9.56 17.11 5.05
C ARG A 106 10.15 15.70 4.92
N MET A 107 9.39 14.76 4.35
CA MET A 107 9.84 13.37 4.15
C MET A 107 10.93 13.26 3.08
N LYS A 108 10.89 14.14 2.08
CA LYS A 108 11.83 14.14 0.95
C LYS A 108 13.27 14.35 1.41
N VAL A 109 13.49 15.21 2.41
CA VAL A 109 14.83 15.42 3.00
C VAL A 109 15.45 14.08 3.43
N TYR A 110 14.70 13.22 4.12
CA TYR A 110 15.21 11.92 4.60
C TYR A 110 15.30 10.84 3.50
N ARG A 111 14.58 11.01 2.39
CA ARG A 111 14.61 10.11 1.23
C ARG A 111 15.79 10.42 0.33
N ASP A 112 15.98 11.69 -0.02
CA ASP A 112 17.11 12.15 -0.85
C ASP A 112 18.45 11.75 -0.18
N VAL A 113 18.56 11.91 1.15
CA VAL A 113 19.76 11.54 1.91
C VAL A 113 19.99 10.01 1.96
N GLU A 114 18.93 9.19 1.89
CA GLU A 114 19.08 7.73 1.75
C GLU A 114 19.57 7.36 0.35
N ASP A 115 18.96 7.95 -0.67
CA ASP A 115 19.30 7.72 -2.08
C ASP A 115 20.75 8.15 -2.40
N ASP A 116 21.24 9.23 -1.77
CA ASP A 116 22.62 9.70 -1.87
C ASP A 116 23.63 8.81 -1.10
N GLY A 117 23.18 7.74 -0.43
CA GLY A 117 24.04 6.82 0.34
C GLY A 117 24.60 7.43 1.63
N ILE A 118 24.01 8.54 2.08
CA ILE A 118 24.48 9.30 3.25
C ILE A 118 23.95 8.66 4.55
N LEU A 119 22.85 7.89 4.51
CA LEU A 119 22.23 7.26 5.69
C LEU A 119 22.27 5.72 5.74
N ASP A 120 22.92 5.03 4.80
CA ASP A 120 22.96 3.56 4.83
C ASP A 120 23.92 3.04 5.90
N GLY A 121 23.42 2.99 7.13
CA GLY A 121 24.01 2.33 8.29
C GLY A 121 23.01 1.33 8.86
N GLY A 122 22.70 0.26 8.12
CA GLY A 122 21.74 -0.75 8.54
C GLY A 122 21.99 -2.12 7.92
N ALA A 123 22.51 -3.04 8.74
CA ALA A 123 22.82 -4.43 8.40
C ALA A 123 21.70 -5.18 7.64
N ALA A 124 21.83 -5.37 6.32
CA ALA A 124 21.11 -6.40 5.55
C ALA A 124 21.68 -6.64 4.13
N ALA A 125 23.00 -6.82 3.94
CA ALA A 125 23.54 -7.35 2.66
C ALA A 125 24.99 -7.86 2.73
N ALA A 126 25.45 -8.35 3.89
CA ALA A 126 26.82 -8.84 4.04
C ALA A 126 26.88 -10.35 4.29
N GLU A 127 26.30 -11.16 3.39
CA GLU A 127 26.86 -12.46 3.04
C GLU A 127 26.57 -12.74 1.55
N GLU A 128 27.57 -13.29 0.87
CA GLU A 128 27.65 -13.64 -0.56
C GLU A 128 27.88 -12.52 -1.59
N LYS A 129 29.16 -12.13 -1.76
CA LYS A 129 29.97 -12.53 -2.93
C LYS A 129 31.37 -11.94 -2.84
N LYS A 130 32.34 -12.81 -2.52
CA LYS A 130 33.75 -12.60 -2.85
C LYS A 130 34.04 -13.35 -4.16
N GLU A 131 34.98 -12.77 -4.92
CA GLU A 131 35.69 -13.28 -6.10
C GLU A 131 35.17 -12.85 -7.49
N GLY A 132 36.00 -12.06 -8.18
CA GLY A 132 35.94 -11.81 -9.63
C GLY A 132 36.43 -10.41 -10.04
N GLU A 133 37.58 -10.34 -10.70
CA GLU A 133 38.41 -9.16 -11.03
C GLU A 133 37.81 -8.05 -11.93
N ALA A 134 38.24 -6.82 -11.64
CA ALA A 134 38.62 -5.68 -12.50
C ALA A 134 37.95 -5.42 -13.87
N GLU A 135 37.36 -4.23 -14.04
CA GLU A 135 37.93 -3.13 -14.86
C GLU A 135 37.16 -1.81 -14.70
N ALA A 136 37.80 -0.72 -15.11
CA ALA A 136 37.67 0.66 -14.64
C ALA A 136 36.50 1.48 -15.22
N GLY A 137 36.01 2.43 -14.41
CA GLY A 137 35.16 3.54 -14.81
C GLY A 137 34.88 4.43 -13.61
N GLY A 138 35.67 5.49 -13.44
CA GLY A 138 35.61 6.35 -12.26
C GLY A 138 34.42 7.30 -12.25
N GLU A 139 33.73 7.33 -11.13
CA GLU A 139 33.17 8.54 -10.52
C GLU A 139 33.70 8.57 -9.08
N GLU A 140 34.36 9.67 -8.70
CA GLU A 140 34.82 9.87 -7.32
C GLU A 140 33.59 10.02 -6.43
N MET A 141 33.17 8.93 -5.78
CA MET A 141 32.19 8.99 -4.70
C MET A 141 32.86 9.71 -3.52
N GLU A 142 32.41 10.91 -3.22
CA GLU A 142 32.86 11.67 -2.05
C GLU A 142 32.49 10.85 -0.80
N VAL A 143 33.49 10.30 -0.12
CA VAL A 143 33.28 9.56 1.13
C VAL A 143 32.91 10.59 2.20
N VAL A 144 31.62 10.86 2.33
CA VAL A 144 31.08 11.71 3.39
C VAL A 144 31.38 11.00 4.71
N ASP A 145 32.20 11.62 5.55
CA ASP A 145 32.61 11.05 6.83
C ASP A 145 31.39 10.70 7.71
N ASP A 146 31.44 9.56 8.40
CA ASP A 146 30.32 9.06 9.22
C ASP A 146 29.91 10.05 10.33
N GLU A 147 30.84 10.89 10.81
CA GLU A 147 30.52 11.95 11.77
C GLU A 147 29.71 13.09 11.13
N LEU A 148 29.96 13.41 9.85
CA LEU A 148 29.20 14.40 9.10
C LEU A 148 27.79 13.88 8.75
N LYS A 149 27.66 12.59 8.43
CA LYS A 149 26.38 11.89 8.23
C LYS A 149 25.53 11.90 9.50
N ALA A 150 26.12 11.51 10.63
CA ALA A 150 25.46 11.54 11.93
C ALA A 150 25.10 12.97 12.36
N ALA A 151 25.97 13.95 12.13
CA ALA A 151 25.69 15.36 12.44
C ALA A 151 24.55 15.93 11.58
N MET A 152 24.49 15.61 10.29
CA MET A 152 23.38 16.01 9.41
C MET A 152 22.05 15.37 9.84
N ALA A 153 22.05 14.06 10.12
CA ALA A 153 20.87 13.36 10.62
C ALA A 153 20.36 13.96 11.94
N MET A 154 21.27 14.36 12.84
CA MET A 154 20.95 14.99 14.13
C MET A 154 20.54 16.46 14.02
N SER A 155 20.86 17.13 12.90
CA SER A 155 20.51 18.53 12.65
C SER A 155 19.22 18.70 11.84
N MET A 156 18.65 17.63 11.30
CA MET A 156 17.43 17.70 10.51
C MET A 156 16.19 17.81 11.40
N PRO A 157 15.22 18.68 11.04
CA PRO A 157 13.99 18.78 11.81
C PRO A 157 13.19 17.47 11.70
N PRO A 158 12.49 17.06 12.76
CA PRO A 158 11.64 15.88 12.71
C PRO A 158 10.56 16.07 11.64
N VAL A 159 10.27 15.00 10.87
CA VAL A 159 9.23 15.01 9.83
C VAL A 159 7.86 15.33 10.44
N ASP A 160 7.63 14.90 11.69
CA ASP A 160 6.33 14.93 12.36
C ASP A 160 5.24 14.36 11.41
N ALA A 161 5.48 13.14 10.93
CA ALA A 161 4.58 12.47 10.00
C ALA A 161 3.24 12.08 10.65
N GLY A 162 3.24 11.85 11.97
CA GLY A 162 2.07 11.43 12.72
C GLY A 162 2.40 10.76 14.05
N PRO A 163 1.38 10.48 14.88
CA PRO A 163 1.57 9.95 16.22
C PRO A 163 2.16 8.54 16.19
N GLY A 164 3.25 8.33 16.93
CA GLY A 164 3.90 7.02 17.08
C GLY A 164 4.70 6.57 15.85
N LEU A 165 5.03 7.51 14.95
CA LEU A 165 5.94 7.30 13.84
C LEU A 165 7.35 7.82 14.19
N PRO A 166 8.40 7.24 13.61
CA PRO A 166 9.76 7.78 13.72
C PRO A 166 9.87 9.23 13.24
N ASP A 167 10.81 9.98 13.81
CA ASP A 167 11.07 11.36 13.42
C ASP A 167 11.64 11.47 12.00
N ASP A 168 12.28 10.41 11.51
CA ASP A 168 12.88 10.25 10.18
C ASP A 168 11.98 9.45 9.22
N PHE A 169 10.69 9.31 9.52
CA PHE A 169 9.79 8.44 8.77
C PHE A 169 9.64 8.82 7.29
N LYS A 170 9.93 7.88 6.39
CA LYS A 170 10.04 8.08 4.93
C LYS A 170 8.79 7.69 4.13
N GLY A 171 7.77 7.16 4.80
CA GLY A 171 6.49 6.79 4.19
C GLY A 171 6.37 5.33 3.79
N ASN A 172 7.32 4.50 4.22
CA ASN A 172 7.33 3.09 3.92
C ASN A 172 6.56 2.30 4.99
N TYR A 173 5.65 1.48 4.52
CA TYR A 173 4.77 0.64 5.31
C TYR A 173 5.00 -0.81 4.92
N GLU A 174 5.25 -1.69 5.89
CA GLU A 174 5.43 -3.13 5.64
C GLU A 174 4.14 -3.90 5.91
N LEU A 175 3.81 -4.82 5.01
CA LEU A 175 2.67 -5.69 5.11
C LEU A 175 2.92 -6.69 6.24
N PHE A 176 1.96 -6.79 7.16
CA PHE A 176 2.02 -7.74 8.27
C PHE A 176 0.73 -8.54 8.46
N GLY A 177 -0.35 -8.17 7.77
CA GLY A 177 -1.61 -8.88 7.85
C GLY A 177 -2.44 -8.75 6.59
N VAL A 178 -3.14 -9.81 6.21
CA VAL A 178 -4.10 -9.83 5.12
C VAL A 178 -5.35 -10.57 5.59
N VAL A 179 -6.52 -10.06 5.24
CA VAL A 179 -7.78 -10.82 5.34
C VAL A 179 -8.26 -11.07 3.93
N THR A 180 -8.48 -12.34 3.60
CA THR A 180 -8.97 -12.73 2.28
C THR A 180 -10.43 -13.15 2.32
N HIS A 181 -11.09 -13.08 1.16
CA HIS A 181 -12.42 -13.65 0.94
C HIS A 181 -12.35 -14.69 -0.19
N LYS A 182 -12.76 -15.93 0.09
CA LYS A 182 -12.94 -17.02 -0.88
C LYS A 182 -14.38 -17.05 -1.39
N GLY A 183 -14.58 -17.44 -2.64
CA GLY A 183 -15.91 -17.55 -3.26
C GLY A 183 -16.24 -16.41 -4.20
N ARG A 184 -17.21 -16.64 -5.09
CA ARG A 184 -17.63 -15.69 -6.14
C ARG A 184 -18.77 -14.77 -5.70
N GLU A 185 -19.57 -15.23 -4.75
CA GLU A 185 -20.76 -14.54 -4.30
C GLU A 185 -20.40 -13.43 -3.32
N ALA A 186 -21.30 -12.45 -3.19
CA ALA A 186 -21.15 -11.37 -2.22
C ALA A 186 -21.80 -11.72 -0.87
N ASP A 187 -22.79 -12.60 -0.89
CA ASP A 187 -23.59 -12.97 0.28
C ASP A 187 -23.18 -14.34 0.87
N ALA A 188 -22.16 -14.97 0.28
CA ALA A 188 -21.60 -16.23 0.72
C ALA A 188 -20.10 -16.28 0.41
N GLY A 189 -19.36 -17.07 1.18
CA GLY A 189 -17.93 -17.27 1.01
C GLY A 189 -17.26 -17.61 2.33
N HIS A 190 -15.94 -17.49 2.35
CA HIS A 190 -15.12 -17.85 3.51
C HIS A 190 -14.00 -16.84 3.73
N TYR A 191 -13.81 -16.39 4.98
CA TYR A 191 -12.77 -15.42 5.32
C TYR A 191 -11.61 -16.11 6.02
N ILE A 192 -10.39 -15.80 5.60
CA ILE A 192 -9.16 -16.35 6.19
C ILE A 192 -8.22 -15.20 6.56
N GLY A 193 -7.62 -15.30 7.75
CA GLY A 193 -6.59 -14.38 8.22
C GLY A 193 -5.19 -14.87 7.86
N TRP A 194 -4.31 -13.95 7.47
CA TRP A 194 -2.92 -14.23 7.14
C TRP A 194 -2.09 -13.21 7.92
N VAL A 195 -1.15 -13.65 8.76
CA VAL A 195 -0.37 -12.77 9.63
C VAL A 195 1.10 -13.09 9.51
N ARG A 196 1.93 -12.06 9.36
CA ARG A 196 3.38 -12.20 9.29
C ARG A 196 3.92 -12.44 10.69
N GLN A 197 4.81 -13.43 10.82
CA GLN A 197 5.54 -13.70 12.05
C GLN A 197 6.89 -12.98 12.02
N GLU A 198 7.91 -13.61 11.44
CA GLU A 198 9.26 -13.09 11.35
C GLU A 198 9.86 -13.41 9.98
N GLY A 199 10.62 -12.48 9.40
CA GLY A 199 11.22 -12.65 8.08
C GLY A 199 10.18 -12.99 7.00
N ASP A 200 10.38 -14.13 6.33
CA ASP A 200 9.51 -14.64 5.25
C ASP A 200 8.38 -15.56 5.76
N GLN A 201 8.27 -15.78 7.08
CA GLN A 201 7.28 -16.70 7.63
C GLN A 201 5.94 -16.02 7.90
N TRP A 202 4.88 -16.66 7.40
CA TRP A 202 3.49 -16.24 7.58
C TRP A 202 2.65 -17.37 8.15
N LEU A 203 1.70 -17.03 9.00
CA LEU A 203 0.70 -17.95 9.51
C LEU A 203 -0.65 -17.67 8.85
N VAL A 204 -1.29 -18.74 8.38
CA VAL A 204 -2.64 -18.76 7.82
C VAL A 204 -3.56 -19.27 8.90
N PHE A 205 -4.57 -18.48 9.25
CA PHE A 205 -5.60 -18.82 10.22
C PHE A 205 -6.91 -19.06 9.47
N ASP A 206 -7.16 -20.33 9.16
CA ASP A 206 -8.40 -20.83 8.56
C ASP A 206 -9.26 -21.47 9.66
N ASP A 207 -10.04 -20.64 10.35
CA ASP A 207 -10.82 -21.03 11.54
C ASP A 207 -9.98 -21.74 12.62
N ASP A 208 -10.12 -23.07 12.75
CA ASP A 208 -9.40 -23.92 13.69
C ASP A 208 -8.10 -24.51 13.12
N HIS A 209 -7.85 -24.32 11.83
CA HIS A 209 -6.69 -24.82 11.13
C HIS A 209 -5.64 -23.73 10.91
N VAL A 210 -4.40 -24.02 11.32
CA VAL A 210 -3.28 -23.08 11.21
C VAL A 210 -2.15 -23.70 10.41
N GLU A 211 -1.70 -23.01 9.37
CA GLU A 211 -0.60 -23.44 8.50
C GLU A 211 0.45 -22.34 8.33
N GLU A 212 1.68 -22.74 8.09
CA GLU A 212 2.78 -21.83 7.77
C GLU A 212 2.94 -21.72 6.24
N VAL A 213 3.09 -20.49 5.75
CA VAL A 213 3.33 -20.16 4.34
C VAL A 213 4.39 -19.08 4.21
N ASN A 214 4.87 -18.85 2.99
CA ASN A 214 5.87 -17.82 2.69
C ASN A 214 5.23 -16.53 2.13
N THR A 215 6.01 -15.47 1.99
CA THR A 215 5.53 -14.18 1.43
C THR A 215 5.05 -14.33 -0.02
N GLU A 216 5.63 -15.23 -0.81
CA GLU A 216 5.17 -15.49 -2.18
C GLU A 216 3.71 -15.95 -2.23
N ALA A 217 3.30 -16.83 -1.31
CA ALA A 217 1.91 -17.25 -1.18
C ALA A 217 0.98 -16.06 -0.88
N ILE A 218 1.43 -15.12 -0.06
CA ILE A 218 0.69 -13.90 0.28
C ILE A 218 0.51 -12.98 -0.93
N LEU A 219 1.58 -12.75 -1.71
CA LEU A 219 1.51 -11.91 -2.91
C LEU A 219 0.63 -12.51 -4.01
N ASN A 220 0.42 -13.83 -4.00
CA ASN A 220 -0.51 -14.53 -4.88
C ASN A 220 -1.99 -14.36 -4.49
N LEU A 221 -2.30 -13.77 -3.33
CA LEU A 221 -3.67 -13.41 -2.91
C LEU A 221 -4.23 -12.17 -3.66
N LYS A 222 -3.56 -11.72 -4.73
CA LYS A 222 -3.98 -10.61 -5.61
C LYS A 222 -5.34 -10.82 -6.28
N GLY A 223 -5.79 -12.08 -6.39
CA GLY A 223 -7.00 -12.49 -7.10
C GLY A 223 -6.73 -12.91 -8.55
N GLY A 224 -7.79 -13.00 -9.37
CA GLY A 224 -7.71 -13.44 -10.76
C GLY A 224 -8.24 -14.86 -11.03
N GLY A 225 -8.77 -15.55 -10.02
CA GLY A 225 -9.33 -16.90 -10.16
C GLY A 225 -10.25 -17.24 -8.98
N ASP A 226 -10.53 -18.52 -8.73
CA ASP A 226 -11.40 -18.95 -7.62
C ASP A 226 -10.67 -19.07 -6.27
N TRP A 227 -9.39 -18.72 -6.25
CA TRP A 227 -8.57 -18.70 -5.06
C TRP A 227 -8.93 -17.54 -4.11
N HIS A 228 -8.37 -17.58 -2.90
CA HIS A 228 -8.50 -16.54 -1.88
C HIS A 228 -8.02 -15.19 -2.44
N MET A 229 -8.78 -14.12 -2.13
CA MET A 229 -8.44 -12.76 -2.59
C MET A 229 -8.34 -11.80 -1.44
N ALA A 230 -7.29 -10.99 -1.43
CA ALA A 230 -7.12 -9.90 -0.47
C ALA A 230 -8.33 -8.98 -0.48
N TYR A 231 -8.95 -8.83 0.69
CA TYR A 231 -10.08 -7.94 0.95
C TYR A 231 -9.66 -6.79 1.86
N LEU A 232 -8.89 -7.08 2.91
CA LEU A 232 -8.19 -6.08 3.71
C LEU A 232 -6.70 -6.40 3.72
N ALA A 233 -5.87 -5.38 3.59
CA ALA A 233 -4.43 -5.48 3.84
C ALA A 233 -4.06 -4.52 4.97
N PHE A 234 -3.25 -5.02 5.90
CA PHE A 234 -2.77 -4.30 7.06
C PHE A 234 -1.28 -4.10 6.93
N TYR A 235 -0.89 -2.83 6.97
CA TYR A 235 0.49 -2.43 6.94
C TYR A 235 0.87 -1.70 8.23
N ARG A 236 2.12 -1.84 8.67
CA ARG A 236 2.68 -1.13 9.81
C ARG A 236 3.85 -0.27 9.34
N ALA A 237 4.05 0.88 9.96
CA ALA A 237 5.14 1.78 9.61
C ALA A 237 6.50 1.10 9.85
N ARG A 238 7.35 1.07 8.82
CA ARG A 238 8.71 0.51 8.93
C ARG A 238 9.55 1.41 9.86
N GLY A 239 10.34 0.81 10.74
CA GLY A 239 11.17 1.53 11.71
C GLY A 239 10.43 2.06 12.95
N ALA A 240 9.10 1.98 13.00
CA ALA A 240 8.38 2.27 14.24
C ALA A 240 8.64 1.14 15.24
N LEU A 241 9.28 1.45 16.38
CA LEU A 241 9.63 0.49 17.43
C LEU A 241 8.48 -0.52 17.66
N TYR A 242 8.77 -1.79 17.36
CA TYR A 242 7.93 -2.92 17.68
C TYR A 242 8.13 -3.21 19.16
N TYR A 243 7.11 -2.99 19.97
CA TYR A 243 7.08 -3.55 21.32
C TYR A 243 6.41 -4.91 21.16
N PRO A 244 7.15 -6.04 21.26
CA PRO A 244 6.48 -7.33 21.37
C PRO A 244 5.59 -7.33 22.63
N PRO A 245 4.47 -8.08 22.62
CA PRO A 245 3.64 -8.27 23.80
C PRO A 245 4.41 -8.96 24.94
#